data_AF-A0A812NA40-F1
#
_entry.id   AF-A0A812NA40-F1
#
_cell.length_a   1.000
_cell.length_b   1.000
_cell.length_c   1.000
_cell.angle_alpha   90.00
_cell.angle_beta   90.00
_cell.angle_gamma   90.00
#
_symmetry.space_group_name_H-M   'P 1'
#
loop_
_entity.id
_entity.type
_entity.pdbx_description
1 polymer ?
#
loop_
_entity_poly.entity_id
_entity_poly.type
_entity_poly.pdbx_seq_one_letter_code
_entity_poly.pdbx_strand_id
1 'polypeptide(L)'
;MDSLDSLDLQLDYEEACNEATVVDLLAELRASTLEVQQLSLRLKACRGTKAPFALPALPPAEEPRARDLRQLFEWLAETVDLSSPEILDVGFEVPIGGRTVHLHRVVQWQLTAPSGLKLTAPIQHQDALGQLLAAARATGKVDSGALLHFWGAWDLIAGELTTAAHPNPEPSVLLAHRASTEGILVASWPTREALQAAVYAAPVYAAPVVYAPAPQPGERVEVEYEGQRYVGILYGVDHGMATVRCDADPPGVMTVAPLSHVRRLSELAQEENVTMLPAPDRDREVVLPKMHRRTKSSAL
;
A
#
# COMPACT_ATOMS: atom_id res chain seq x y z
N MET A 1 -56.50 -13.56 21.54
CA MET A 1 -56.27 -14.91 21.00
C MET A 1 -55.20 -14.91 19.90
N ASP A 2 -54.74 -13.74 19.43
CA ASP A 2 -53.79 -13.60 18.31
C ASP A 2 -52.30 -13.84 18.65
N SER A 3 -51.95 -14.33 19.85
CA SER A 3 -50.55 -14.52 20.25
C SER A 3 -50.03 -15.95 20.04
N LEU A 4 -50.90 -16.91 19.76
CA LEU A 4 -50.51 -18.30 19.50
C LEU A 4 -50.02 -18.48 18.06
N ASP A 5 -50.65 -17.79 17.10
CA ASP A 5 -50.31 -17.90 15.67
C ASP A 5 -48.91 -17.39 15.32
N SER A 6 -48.32 -16.49 16.12
CA SER A 6 -46.97 -15.97 15.88
C SER A 6 -45.86 -16.95 16.29
N LEU A 7 -46.13 -17.81 17.27
CA LEU A 7 -45.15 -18.76 17.81
C LEU A 7 -45.04 -19.98 16.91
N ASP A 8 -46.18 -20.43 16.39
CA ASP A 8 -46.25 -21.52 15.42
C ASP A 8 -45.56 -21.13 14.10
N LEU A 9 -45.80 -19.91 13.59
CA LEU A 9 -45.13 -19.42 12.37
C LEU A 9 -43.61 -19.30 12.53
N GLN A 10 -43.13 -18.95 13.74
CA GLN A 10 -41.70 -18.86 14.00
C GLN A 10 -41.04 -20.24 14.07
N LEU A 11 -41.71 -21.22 14.69
CA LEU A 11 -41.26 -22.60 14.71
C LEU A 11 -41.21 -23.20 13.29
N ASP A 12 -42.23 -22.97 12.47
CA ASP A 12 -42.26 -23.41 11.07
C ASP A 12 -41.14 -22.77 10.24
N TYR A 13 -40.84 -21.49 10.48
CA TYR A 13 -39.73 -20.79 9.81
C TYR A 13 -38.36 -21.35 10.24
N GLU A 14 -38.16 -21.58 11.54
CA GLU A 14 -36.93 -22.17 12.06
C GLU A 14 -36.75 -23.62 11.56
N GLU A 15 -37.81 -24.42 11.52
CA GLU A 15 -37.79 -25.78 10.96
C GLU A 15 -37.47 -25.77 9.45
N ALA A 16 -38.13 -24.90 8.68
CA ALA A 16 -37.88 -24.75 7.24
C ALA A 16 -36.44 -24.27 6.93
N CYS A 17 -35.90 -23.33 7.72
CA CYS A 17 -34.52 -22.86 7.57
C CYS A 17 -33.49 -23.91 8.01
N ASN A 18 -33.79 -24.68 9.06
CA ASN A 18 -32.85 -25.66 9.58
C ASN A 18 -32.79 -26.93 8.74
N GLU A 19 -33.90 -27.39 8.17
CA GLU A 19 -33.90 -28.70 7.49
C GLU A 19 -33.44 -28.58 6.03
N ALA A 20 -33.98 -27.64 5.26
CA ALA A 20 -33.64 -27.53 3.84
C ALA A 20 -32.25 -26.91 3.63
N THR A 21 -31.96 -25.79 4.31
CA THR A 21 -30.74 -25.02 4.03
C THR A 21 -29.49 -25.73 4.54
N VAL A 22 -29.56 -26.43 5.68
CA VAL A 22 -28.41 -27.16 6.23
C VAL A 22 -28.07 -28.38 5.38
N VAL A 23 -29.07 -29.10 4.87
CA VAL A 23 -28.85 -30.28 4.02
C VAL A 23 -28.20 -29.88 2.69
N ASP A 24 -28.70 -28.82 2.05
CA ASP A 24 -28.15 -28.33 0.77
C ASP A 24 -26.72 -27.81 0.92
N LEU A 25 -26.44 -27.00 1.95
CA LEU A 25 -25.09 -26.49 2.21
C LEU A 25 -24.11 -27.63 2.55
N LEU A 26 -24.55 -28.66 3.28
CA LEU A 26 -23.73 -29.84 3.56
C LEU A 26 -23.46 -30.66 2.28
N ALA A 27 -24.42 -30.75 1.37
CA ALA A 27 -24.23 -31.41 0.09
C ALA A 27 -23.22 -30.66 -0.79
N GLU A 28 -23.30 -29.34 -0.85
CA GLU A 28 -22.37 -28.49 -1.59
C GLU A 28 -20.95 -28.53 -1.01
N LEU A 29 -20.82 -28.52 0.33
CA LEU A 29 -19.53 -28.67 1.01
C LEU A 29 -18.89 -30.04 0.70
N ARG A 30 -19.68 -31.12 0.67
CA ARG A 30 -19.21 -32.45 0.31
C ARG A 30 -18.78 -32.52 -1.16
N ALA A 31 -19.55 -31.92 -2.07
CA ALA A 31 -19.22 -31.86 -3.49
C ALA A 31 -17.88 -31.13 -3.71
N SER A 32 -17.73 -29.95 -3.12
CA SER A 32 -16.50 -29.15 -3.18
C SER A 32 -15.30 -29.90 -2.60
N THR A 33 -15.49 -30.64 -1.50
CA THR A 33 -14.43 -31.46 -0.88
C THR A 33 -13.95 -32.58 -1.82
N LEU A 34 -14.87 -33.23 -2.55
CA LEU A 34 -14.52 -34.28 -3.52
C LEU A 34 -13.73 -33.74 -4.71
N GLU A 35 -14.08 -32.55 -5.21
CA GLU A 35 -13.34 -31.91 -6.31
C GLU A 35 -11.90 -31.57 -5.90
N VAL A 36 -11.72 -31.02 -4.69
CA VAL A 36 -10.38 -30.74 -4.14
C VAL A 36 -9.56 -32.03 -4.01
N GLN A 37 -10.18 -33.12 -3.52
CA GLN A 37 -9.50 -34.42 -3.42
C GLN A 37 -9.12 -34.97 -4.81
N GLN A 38 -10.00 -34.83 -5.80
CA GLN A 38 -9.74 -35.28 -7.17
C GLN A 38 -8.60 -34.49 -7.82
N LEU A 39 -8.60 -33.16 -7.67
CA LEU A 39 -7.52 -32.29 -8.15
C LEU A 39 -6.20 -32.62 -7.45
N SER A 40 -6.21 -32.85 -6.14
CA SER A 40 -5.03 -33.25 -5.37
C SER A 40 -4.45 -34.58 -5.88
N LEU A 41 -5.30 -35.58 -6.16
CA LEU A 41 -4.87 -36.85 -6.74
C LEU A 41 -4.28 -36.67 -8.14
N ARG A 42 -4.88 -35.83 -8.99
CA ARG A 42 -4.33 -35.51 -10.33
C ARG A 42 -2.96 -34.85 -10.23
N LEU A 43 -2.79 -33.89 -9.32
CA LEU A 43 -1.50 -33.22 -9.10
C LEU A 43 -0.45 -34.20 -8.54
N LYS A 44 -0.82 -35.08 -7.61
CA LYS A 44 0.08 -36.13 -7.09
C LYS A 44 0.49 -37.13 -8.17
N ALA A 45 -0.44 -37.55 -9.03
CA ALA A 45 -0.15 -38.46 -10.14
C ALA A 45 0.84 -37.85 -11.15
N CYS A 46 0.73 -36.54 -11.42
CA CYS A 46 1.66 -35.82 -12.31
C CYS A 46 3.05 -35.62 -11.70
N ARG A 47 3.21 -35.74 -10.37
CA ARG A 47 4.49 -35.48 -9.68
C ARG A 47 5.46 -36.68 -9.68
N GLY A 48 4.98 -37.89 -10.04
CA GLY A 48 5.72 -39.14 -9.91
C GLY A 48 6.39 -39.68 -11.18
N THR A 49 5.97 -39.23 -12.36
CA THR A 49 6.47 -39.77 -13.63
C THR A 49 7.73 -39.04 -14.09
N LYS A 50 8.90 -39.54 -13.66
CA LYS A 50 10.22 -39.24 -14.26
C LYS A 50 10.41 -39.93 -15.63
N ALA A 51 9.38 -39.90 -16.48
CA ALA A 51 9.51 -40.40 -17.85
C ALA A 51 9.92 -39.21 -18.74
N PRO A 52 11.01 -39.33 -19.53
CA PRO A 52 11.40 -38.28 -20.47
C PRO A 52 10.40 -38.30 -21.63
N PHE A 53 9.31 -37.55 -21.48
CA PHE A 53 8.37 -37.30 -22.55
C PHE A 53 9.04 -36.30 -23.51
N ALA A 54 9.49 -36.78 -24.66
CA ALA A 54 10.03 -35.96 -25.73
C ALA A 54 8.87 -35.17 -26.35
N LEU A 55 8.54 -34.03 -25.76
CA LEU A 55 7.62 -33.07 -26.36
C LEU A 55 8.28 -32.50 -27.63
N PRO A 56 7.54 -32.39 -28.75
CA PRO A 56 8.00 -31.60 -29.89
C PRO A 56 8.40 -30.22 -29.36
N ALA A 57 9.54 -29.69 -29.83
CA ALA A 57 10.14 -28.45 -29.36
C ALA A 57 9.08 -27.37 -29.18
N LEU A 58 8.58 -27.24 -27.94
CA LEU A 58 7.59 -26.24 -27.61
C LEU A 58 8.28 -24.90 -27.82
N PRO A 59 7.59 -23.90 -28.43
CA PRO A 59 8.09 -22.53 -28.35
C PRO A 59 8.44 -22.25 -26.88
N PRO A 60 9.55 -21.53 -26.61
CA PRO A 60 10.09 -21.34 -25.26
C PRO A 60 8.90 -21.03 -24.35
N ALA A 61 8.64 -21.95 -23.42
CA ALA A 61 7.38 -21.96 -22.68
C ALA A 61 7.25 -20.59 -22.04
N GLU A 62 6.33 -19.79 -22.57
CA GLU A 62 6.05 -18.48 -22.03
C GLU A 62 5.74 -18.70 -20.56
N GLU A 63 6.55 -18.09 -19.69
CA GLU A 63 6.41 -18.31 -18.26
C GLU A 63 4.96 -18.01 -17.89
N PRO A 64 4.26 -18.89 -17.15
CA PRO A 64 2.86 -18.71 -16.81
C PRO A 64 2.54 -17.29 -16.31
N ARG A 65 3.48 -16.71 -15.56
CA ARG A 65 3.42 -15.33 -15.07
C ARG A 65 3.35 -14.26 -16.16
N ALA A 66 4.08 -14.42 -17.26
CA ALA A 66 4.07 -13.47 -18.37
C ALA A 66 2.70 -13.50 -19.09
N ARG A 67 2.08 -14.68 -19.17
CA ARG A 67 0.70 -14.82 -19.69
C ARG A 67 -0.31 -14.15 -18.76
N ASP A 68 -0.22 -14.40 -17.46
CA ASP A 68 -1.14 -13.81 -16.47
C ASP A 68 -1.04 -12.28 -16.48
N LEU A 69 0.18 -11.75 -16.56
CA LEU A 69 0.43 -10.32 -16.66
C LEU A 69 -0.12 -9.74 -17.97
N ARG A 70 0.07 -10.43 -19.10
CA ARG A 70 -0.53 -10.00 -20.38
C ARG A 70 -2.05 -9.89 -20.27
N GLN A 71 -2.70 -10.94 -19.76
CA GLN A 71 -4.16 -10.99 -19.61
C GLN A 71 -4.66 -9.87 -18.69
N LEU A 72 -3.94 -9.59 -17.60
CA LEU A 72 -4.26 -8.47 -16.72
C LEU A 72 -4.19 -7.13 -17.47
N PHE A 73 -3.12 -6.85 -18.22
CA PHE A 73 -2.99 -5.59 -18.94
C PHE A 73 -3.99 -5.44 -20.09
N GLU A 74 -4.33 -6.52 -20.79
CA GLU A 74 -5.40 -6.53 -21.79
C GLU A 74 -6.74 -6.19 -21.14
N TRP A 75 -7.08 -6.84 -20.03
CA TRP A 75 -8.29 -6.55 -19.27
C TRP A 75 -8.32 -5.13 -18.70
N LEU A 76 -7.20 -4.63 -18.16
CA LEU A 76 -7.08 -3.26 -17.68
C LEU A 76 -7.27 -2.26 -18.83
N ALA A 77 -6.68 -2.52 -20.00
CA ALA A 77 -6.82 -1.64 -21.17
C ALA A 77 -8.26 -1.55 -21.65
N GLU A 78 -9.05 -2.62 -21.53
CA GLU A 78 -10.48 -2.62 -21.86
C GLU A 78 -11.33 -1.90 -20.81
N THR A 79 -11.00 -2.03 -19.52
CA THR A 79 -11.90 -1.62 -18.43
C THR A 79 -11.57 -0.28 -17.77
N VAL A 80 -10.33 0.20 -17.84
CA VAL A 80 -9.91 1.43 -17.12
C VAL A 80 -10.46 2.69 -17.78
N ASP A 81 -10.93 3.67 -17.02
CA ASP A 81 -11.24 5.00 -17.54
C ASP A 81 -10.04 5.95 -17.34
N LEU A 82 -9.28 6.20 -18.41
CA LEU A 82 -8.12 7.10 -18.38
C LEU A 82 -8.51 8.60 -18.40
N SER A 83 -9.80 8.92 -18.62
CA SER A 83 -10.25 10.31 -18.80
C SER A 83 -10.35 11.11 -17.49
N SER A 84 -10.53 10.41 -16.37
CA SER A 84 -10.74 11.01 -15.05
C SER A 84 -9.74 10.47 -14.00
N PRO A 85 -8.44 10.83 -14.08
CA PRO A 85 -7.48 10.47 -13.05
C PRO A 85 -7.79 11.22 -11.74
N GLU A 86 -7.86 10.50 -10.63
CA GLU A 86 -7.87 11.07 -9.28
C GLU A 86 -6.46 10.97 -8.68
N ILE A 87 -5.96 12.05 -8.07
CA ILE A 87 -4.67 12.04 -7.37
C ILE A 87 -4.94 11.95 -5.88
N LEU A 88 -4.30 10.98 -5.23
CA LEU A 88 -4.41 10.73 -3.79
C LEU A 88 -3.01 10.73 -3.15
N ASP A 89 -2.93 11.34 -1.96
CA ASP A 89 -1.77 11.23 -1.07
C ASP A 89 -2.10 10.18 0.00
N VAL A 90 -1.59 8.96 -0.20
CA VAL A 90 -1.82 7.81 0.68
C VAL A 90 -0.84 7.91 1.86
N GLY A 91 0.46 7.87 1.58
CA GLY A 91 1.51 8.15 2.57
C GLY A 91 1.83 7.00 3.55
N PHE A 92 1.48 5.76 3.22
CA PHE A 92 1.76 4.62 4.11
C PHE A 92 2.05 3.31 3.36
N GLU A 93 2.53 2.34 4.14
CA GLU A 93 2.86 1.00 3.72
C GLU A 93 1.62 0.12 3.60
N VAL A 94 1.56 -0.68 2.54
CA VAL A 94 0.45 -1.58 2.23
C VAL A 94 0.99 -3.01 2.09
N PRO A 95 0.68 -3.92 3.04
CA PRO A 95 1.09 -5.31 2.96
C PRO A 95 0.09 -6.13 2.12
N ILE A 96 0.56 -6.79 1.06
CA ILE A 96 -0.25 -7.69 0.22
C ILE A 96 0.60 -8.92 -0.13
N GLY A 97 0.07 -10.13 0.13
CA GLY A 97 0.71 -11.38 -0.28
C GLY A 97 2.14 -11.56 0.23
N GLY A 98 2.45 -11.03 1.42
CA GLY A 98 3.79 -11.09 2.03
C GLY A 98 4.81 -10.10 1.46
N ARG A 99 4.40 -9.19 0.58
CA ARG A 99 5.19 -8.01 0.18
C ARG A 99 4.60 -6.75 0.79
N THR A 100 5.46 -5.83 1.17
CA THR A 100 5.08 -4.49 1.62
C THR A 100 5.47 -3.49 0.55
N VAL A 101 4.51 -2.68 0.09
CA VAL A 101 4.76 -1.59 -0.86
C VAL A 101 4.42 -0.24 -0.22
N HIS A 102 5.11 0.80 -0.62
CA HIS A 102 4.88 2.16 -0.20
C HIS A 102 4.01 2.87 -1.24
N LEU A 103 2.79 3.23 -0.85
CA LEU A 103 1.94 4.11 -1.64
C LEU A 103 2.09 5.52 -1.07
N HIS A 104 2.88 6.36 -1.74
CA HIS A 104 3.01 7.77 -1.38
C HIS A 104 1.93 8.58 -2.12
N ARG A 105 2.33 9.29 -3.17
CA ARG A 105 1.44 10.02 -4.06
C ARG A 105 1.09 9.16 -5.25
N VAL A 106 -0.18 8.82 -5.38
CA VAL A 106 -0.67 7.89 -6.39
C VAL A 106 -1.68 8.59 -7.30
N VAL A 107 -1.72 8.14 -8.54
CA VAL A 107 -2.80 8.40 -9.48
C VAL A 107 -3.71 7.17 -9.50
N GLN A 108 -5.01 7.42 -9.55
CA GLN A 108 -6.03 6.39 -9.51
C GLN A 108 -7.01 6.58 -10.66
N TRP A 109 -7.36 5.49 -11.33
CA TRP A 109 -8.38 5.45 -12.37
C TRP A 109 -9.48 4.48 -11.99
N GLN A 110 -10.72 4.87 -12.25
CA GLN A 110 -11.87 4.00 -12.05
C GLN A 110 -11.90 2.92 -13.14
N LEU A 111 -12.18 1.68 -12.77
CA LEU A 111 -12.52 0.65 -13.75
C LEU A 111 -14.04 0.66 -13.97
N THR A 112 -14.46 0.42 -15.21
CA THR A 112 -15.89 0.31 -15.60
C THR A 112 -16.55 -0.98 -15.11
N ALA A 113 -15.80 -1.86 -14.42
CA ALA A 113 -16.31 -3.08 -13.81
C ALA A 113 -17.27 -2.76 -12.63
N PRO A 114 -18.29 -3.61 -12.38
CA PRO A 114 -19.35 -3.35 -11.40
C PRO A 114 -18.90 -3.37 -9.93
N SER A 115 -17.64 -3.72 -9.67
CA SER A 115 -17.07 -3.92 -8.33
C SER A 115 -16.48 -2.65 -7.71
N GLY A 116 -16.55 -1.49 -8.38
CA GLY A 116 -15.93 -0.27 -7.89
C GLY A 116 -14.40 -0.35 -7.84
N LEU A 117 -13.79 -1.36 -8.47
CA LEU A 117 -12.34 -1.53 -8.55
C LEU A 117 -11.68 -0.31 -9.19
N LYS A 118 -10.48 -0.01 -8.71
CA LYS A 118 -9.67 1.10 -9.18
C LYS A 118 -8.25 0.63 -9.45
N LEU A 119 -7.64 1.21 -10.48
CA LEU A 119 -6.22 1.02 -10.80
C LEU A 119 -5.47 2.16 -10.15
N THR A 120 -4.58 1.85 -9.22
CA THR A 120 -3.80 2.82 -8.46
C THR A 120 -2.33 2.63 -8.77
N ALA A 121 -1.66 3.67 -9.25
CA ALA A 121 -0.24 3.62 -9.61
C ALA A 121 0.52 4.80 -8.99
N PRO A 122 1.83 4.69 -8.72
CA PRO A 122 2.63 5.84 -8.32
C PRO A 122 2.58 6.91 -9.41
N ILE A 123 2.49 8.18 -9.01
CA ILE A 123 2.33 9.30 -9.95
C ILE A 123 3.46 9.37 -10.99
N GLN A 124 4.65 8.88 -10.65
CA GLN A 124 5.81 8.80 -11.54
C GLN A 124 5.59 7.87 -12.74
N HIS A 125 4.71 6.87 -12.60
CA HIS A 125 4.40 5.89 -13.64
C HIS A 125 3.13 6.24 -14.43
N GLN A 126 2.51 7.40 -14.15
CA GLN A 126 1.25 7.81 -14.77
C GLN A 126 1.29 7.80 -16.29
N ASP A 127 2.27 8.49 -16.88
CA ASP A 127 2.37 8.64 -18.33
C ASP A 127 2.74 7.33 -19.02
N ALA A 128 3.70 6.59 -18.45
CA ALA A 128 4.14 5.30 -19.00
C ALA A 128 3.01 4.26 -18.98
N LEU A 129 2.29 4.16 -17.85
CA LEU A 129 1.16 3.24 -17.71
C LEU A 129 -0.02 3.66 -18.59
N GLY A 130 -0.33 4.96 -18.64
CA GLY A 130 -1.37 5.50 -19.50
C GLY A 130 -1.10 5.25 -20.99
N GLN A 131 0.14 5.45 -21.45
CA GLN A 131 0.54 5.15 -22.82
C GLN A 131 0.45 3.66 -23.15
N LEU A 132 0.91 2.79 -22.23
CA LEU A 132 0.83 1.34 -22.40
C LEU A 132 -0.63 0.88 -22.54
N LEU A 133 -1.51 1.33 -21.65
CA LEU A 133 -2.93 0.96 -21.66
C LEU A 133 -3.67 1.55 -22.86
N ALA A 134 -3.36 2.80 -23.25
CA ALA A 134 -3.94 3.41 -24.45
C ALA A 134 -3.50 2.71 -25.73
N ALA A 135 -2.22 2.33 -25.84
CA ALA A 135 -1.70 1.57 -26.98
C ALA A 135 -2.36 0.19 -27.05
N ALA A 136 -2.43 -0.52 -25.92
CA ALA A 136 -3.07 -1.83 -25.84
C ALA A 136 -4.57 -1.78 -26.21
N ARG A 137 -5.27 -0.71 -25.81
CA ARG A 137 -6.67 -0.48 -26.22
C ARG A 137 -6.82 -0.24 -27.72
N ALA A 138 -5.91 0.53 -28.32
CA ALA A 138 -5.97 0.85 -29.74
C ALA A 138 -5.70 -0.37 -30.65
N THR A 139 -4.81 -1.27 -30.21
CA THR A 139 -4.43 -2.48 -30.95
C THR A 139 -5.26 -3.71 -30.56
N GLY A 140 -5.97 -3.66 -29.43
CA GLY A 140 -6.63 -4.80 -28.79
C GLY A 140 -5.67 -5.84 -28.21
N LYS A 141 -4.37 -5.55 -28.16
CA LYS A 141 -3.32 -6.45 -27.65
C LYS A 141 -2.16 -5.66 -27.08
N VAL A 142 -1.61 -6.13 -25.96
CA VAL A 142 -0.43 -5.52 -25.36
C VAL A 142 0.82 -5.87 -26.18
N ASP A 143 1.65 -4.88 -26.49
CA ASP A 143 2.92 -5.12 -27.17
C ASP A 143 3.84 -6.03 -26.33
N SER A 144 4.27 -7.14 -26.92
CA SER A 144 5.11 -8.13 -26.22
C SER A 144 6.45 -7.57 -25.79
N GLY A 145 7.03 -6.62 -26.54
CA GLY A 145 8.31 -5.99 -26.20
C GLY A 145 8.20 -5.11 -24.96
N ALA A 146 7.22 -4.23 -24.92
CA ALA A 146 6.90 -3.39 -23.77
C ALA A 146 6.57 -4.25 -22.52
N LEU A 147 5.78 -5.30 -22.71
CA LEU A 147 5.41 -6.20 -21.61
C LEU A 147 6.61 -6.96 -21.05
N LEU A 148 7.55 -7.42 -21.90
CA LEU A 148 8.77 -8.10 -21.44
C LEU A 148 9.65 -7.18 -20.61
N HIS A 149 9.80 -5.92 -21.01
CA HIS A 149 10.56 -4.96 -20.22
C HIS A 149 9.88 -4.72 -18.86
N PHE A 150 8.57 -4.55 -18.85
CA PHE A 150 7.78 -4.37 -17.64
C PHE A 150 7.89 -5.60 -16.72
N TRP A 151 7.73 -6.80 -17.27
CA TRP A 151 7.81 -8.06 -16.53
C TRP A 151 9.17 -8.29 -15.86
N GLY A 152 10.27 -7.81 -16.47
CA GLY A 152 11.59 -7.87 -15.86
C GLY A 152 11.69 -7.13 -14.52
N ALA A 153 10.91 -6.05 -14.36
CA ALA A 153 10.95 -5.14 -13.22
C ALA A 153 9.83 -5.36 -12.19
N TRP A 154 8.72 -6.00 -12.58
CA TRP A 154 7.52 -6.11 -11.75
C TRP A 154 7.11 -7.57 -11.48
N ASP A 155 6.71 -7.84 -10.24
CA ASP A 155 6.13 -9.12 -9.82
C ASP A 155 4.61 -8.99 -9.65
N LEU A 156 3.85 -9.89 -10.29
CA LEU A 156 2.40 -10.02 -10.11
C LEU A 156 2.10 -10.84 -8.86
N ILE A 157 1.36 -10.26 -7.91
CA ILE A 157 1.01 -10.83 -6.63
C ILE A 157 -0.50 -10.69 -6.43
N ALA A 158 -1.21 -11.81 -6.45
CA ALA A 158 -2.59 -11.85 -6.00
C ALA A 158 -2.61 -12.05 -4.47
N GLY A 159 -3.49 -11.34 -3.78
CA GLY A 159 -3.60 -11.44 -2.34
C GLY A 159 -4.87 -10.82 -1.80
N GLU A 160 -4.92 -10.72 -0.48
CA GLU A 160 -5.97 -10.02 0.24
C GLU A 160 -5.39 -8.76 0.86
N LEU A 161 -6.13 -7.67 0.77
CA LEU A 161 -5.82 -6.40 1.38
C LEU A 161 -6.73 -6.19 2.58
N THR A 162 -6.13 -5.90 3.75
CA THR A 162 -6.86 -5.49 4.94
C THR A 162 -6.40 -4.09 5.33
N THR A 163 -7.34 -3.19 5.60
CA THR A 163 -7.03 -1.81 6.00
C THR A 163 -7.78 -1.46 7.27
N ALA A 164 -7.36 -0.38 7.95
CA ALA A 164 -8.09 0.09 9.14
C ALA A 164 -9.54 0.51 8.82
N ALA A 165 -9.78 1.01 7.60
CA ALA A 165 -11.11 1.41 7.13
C ALA A 165 -11.96 0.20 6.67
N HIS A 166 -11.32 -0.87 6.21
CA HIS A 166 -11.98 -2.09 5.74
C HIS A 166 -11.37 -3.30 6.45
N PRO A 167 -11.95 -3.70 7.62
CA PRO A 167 -11.42 -4.82 8.40
C PRO A 167 -11.64 -6.17 7.72
N ASN A 168 -12.59 -6.25 6.79
CA ASN A 168 -12.79 -7.44 5.98
C ASN A 168 -11.72 -7.50 4.90
N PRO A 169 -10.98 -8.62 4.76
CA PRO A 169 -10.02 -8.79 3.69
C PRO A 169 -10.71 -8.67 2.32
N GLU A 170 -10.19 -7.82 1.46
CA GLU A 170 -10.67 -7.67 0.08
C GLU A 170 -9.67 -8.29 -0.91
N PRO A 171 -10.14 -8.99 -1.95
CA PRO A 171 -9.26 -9.51 -2.98
C PRO A 171 -8.60 -8.36 -3.74
N SER A 172 -7.28 -8.43 -3.89
CA SER A 172 -6.47 -7.39 -4.53
C SER A 172 -5.38 -8.00 -5.39
N VAL A 173 -4.99 -7.26 -6.42
CA VAL A 173 -3.85 -7.60 -7.27
C VAL A 173 -2.81 -6.49 -7.15
N LEU A 174 -1.61 -6.87 -6.75
CA LEU A 174 -0.45 -5.99 -6.61
C LEU A 174 0.59 -6.34 -7.68
N LEU A 175 1.00 -5.35 -8.44
CA LEU A 175 2.25 -5.37 -9.19
C LEU A 175 3.31 -4.73 -8.30
N ALA A 176 4.19 -5.51 -7.71
CA ALA A 176 5.26 -5.02 -6.85
C ALA A 176 6.55 -4.82 -7.65
N HIS A 177 7.17 -3.66 -7.54
CA HIS A 177 8.46 -3.43 -8.19
C HIS A 177 9.55 -4.25 -7.50
N ARG A 178 10.41 -4.91 -8.27
CA ARG A 178 11.41 -5.85 -7.73
C ARG A 178 12.57 -5.17 -7.01
N ALA A 179 12.93 -3.97 -7.45
CA ALA A 179 14.11 -3.24 -6.98
C ALA A 179 13.78 -2.06 -6.06
N SER A 180 12.49 -1.75 -5.85
CA SER A 180 12.04 -0.65 -4.98
C SER A 180 10.83 -1.09 -4.18
N THR A 181 10.32 -0.23 -3.32
CA THR A 181 9.08 -0.44 -2.56
C THR A 181 7.84 0.04 -3.31
N GLU A 182 7.95 0.40 -4.58
CA GLU A 182 6.81 0.90 -5.36
C GLU A 182 5.85 -0.24 -5.75
N GLY A 183 4.57 0.09 -5.87
CA GLY A 183 3.52 -0.86 -6.19
C GLY A 183 2.43 -0.24 -7.06
N ILE A 184 1.91 -0.99 -8.02
CA ILE A 184 0.65 -0.68 -8.73
C ILE A 184 -0.41 -1.64 -8.19
N LEU A 185 -1.52 -1.09 -7.71
CA LEU A 185 -2.57 -1.82 -7.02
C LEU A 185 -3.87 -1.79 -7.83
N VAL A 186 -4.51 -2.95 -7.96
CA VAL A 186 -5.89 -3.09 -8.45
C VAL A 186 -6.74 -3.60 -7.30
N ALA A 187 -7.55 -2.70 -6.73
CA ALA A 187 -8.42 -2.97 -5.58
C ALA A 187 -9.53 -1.91 -5.47
N SER A 188 -10.50 -2.09 -4.57
CA SER A 188 -11.49 -1.05 -4.23
C SER A 188 -10.88 0.10 -3.44
N TRP A 189 -9.73 -0.16 -2.82
CA TRP A 189 -8.94 0.75 -2.03
C TRP A 189 -7.64 1.15 -2.76
N PRO A 190 -7.05 2.35 -2.54
CA PRO A 190 -7.46 3.43 -1.63
C PRO A 190 -8.63 4.26 -2.15
N THR A 191 -9.43 4.80 -1.25
CA THR A 191 -10.43 5.85 -1.54
C THR A 191 -10.22 7.04 -0.63
N ARG A 192 -10.67 8.22 -1.04
CA ARG A 192 -10.59 9.44 -0.22
C ARG A 192 -11.26 9.23 1.14
N GLU A 193 -12.41 8.58 1.13
CA GLU A 193 -13.21 8.28 2.33
C GLU A 193 -12.46 7.30 3.24
N ALA A 194 -11.85 6.24 2.68
CA ALA A 194 -11.08 5.27 3.45
C ALA A 194 -9.80 5.89 4.04
N LEU A 195 -9.13 6.77 3.30
CA LEU A 195 -7.96 7.52 3.79
C LEU A 195 -8.37 8.47 4.93
N GLN A 196 -9.47 9.21 4.77
CA GLN A 196 -10.01 10.06 5.84
C GLN A 196 -10.41 9.24 7.06
N ALA A 197 -11.11 8.12 6.89
CA ALA A 197 -11.49 7.23 7.97
C ALA A 197 -10.26 6.67 8.71
N ALA A 198 -9.21 6.30 8.00
CA ALA A 198 -7.94 5.87 8.62
C ALA A 198 -7.30 6.99 9.45
N VAL A 199 -7.34 8.23 8.98
CA VAL A 199 -6.84 9.41 9.73
C VAL A 199 -7.67 9.64 11.01
N TYR A 200 -9.00 9.48 10.94
CA TYR A 200 -9.87 9.67 12.11
C TYR A 200 -9.85 8.50 13.11
N ALA A 201 -9.64 7.27 12.63
CA ALA A 201 -9.60 6.06 13.46
C ALA A 201 -8.26 5.89 14.19
N ALA A 202 -7.20 6.59 13.77
CA ALA A 202 -5.92 6.56 14.45
C ALA A 202 -6.08 7.10 15.89
N PRO A 203 -5.66 6.33 16.92
CA PRO A 203 -5.81 6.75 18.30
C PRO A 203 -5.05 8.05 18.55
N VAL A 204 -5.69 9.00 19.25
CA VAL A 204 -5.20 10.37 19.53
C VAL A 204 -3.77 10.41 20.13
N TYR A 205 -3.31 9.31 20.73
CA TYR A 205 -1.97 9.18 21.31
C TYR A 205 -0.89 8.73 20.32
N ALA A 206 -1.27 8.12 19.20
CA ALA A 206 -0.45 8.02 18.01
C ALA A 206 -0.93 9.14 17.08
N ALA A 207 -0.64 10.39 17.48
CA ALA A 207 -1.13 11.61 16.84
C ALA A 207 -1.16 11.38 15.32
N PRO A 208 -2.35 11.30 14.72
CA PRO A 208 -2.44 11.05 13.30
C PRO A 208 -1.57 12.11 12.63
N VAL A 209 -0.77 11.68 11.65
CA VAL A 209 -0.32 12.58 10.59
C VAL A 209 -1.58 12.95 9.80
N VAL A 210 -2.53 13.61 10.48
CA VAL A 210 -3.52 14.47 9.87
C VAL A 210 -2.71 15.35 8.95
N TYR A 211 -3.30 15.68 7.81
CA TYR A 211 -2.88 16.69 6.84
C TYR A 211 -2.63 18.07 7.48
N ALA A 212 -1.83 18.16 8.55
CA ALA A 212 -1.08 19.32 8.90
C ALA A 212 -0.37 19.70 7.61
N PRO A 213 -0.61 20.91 7.08
CA PRO A 213 0.03 21.35 5.86
C PRO A 213 1.52 21.03 5.98
N ALA A 214 2.15 20.59 4.89
CA ALA A 214 3.57 20.28 4.92
C ALA A 214 4.30 21.43 5.65
N PRO A 215 5.21 21.14 6.58
CA PRO A 215 5.88 22.19 7.32
C PRO A 215 6.51 23.17 6.33
N GLN A 216 6.29 24.47 6.56
CA GLN A 216 6.83 25.50 5.68
C GLN A 216 8.27 25.84 6.08
N PRO A 217 9.13 26.22 5.14
CA PRO A 217 10.43 26.78 5.46
C PRO A 217 10.32 27.91 6.49
N GLY A 218 11.11 27.83 7.56
CA GLY A 218 11.06 28.73 8.71
C GLY A 218 10.29 28.21 9.91
N GLU A 219 9.46 27.16 9.76
CA GLU A 219 8.72 26.57 10.88
C GLU A 219 9.62 25.76 11.82
N ARG A 220 9.26 25.74 13.11
CA ARG A 220 9.88 24.86 14.12
C ARG A 220 9.34 23.44 13.95
N VAL A 221 10.24 22.51 13.68
CA VAL A 221 9.90 21.10 13.43
C VAL A 221 10.71 20.20 14.33
N GLU A 222 10.23 18.98 14.51
CA GLU A 222 11.02 17.88 15.05
C GLU A 222 11.29 16.87 13.94
N VAL A 223 12.54 16.45 13.78
CA VAL A 223 12.99 15.52 12.75
C VAL A 223 13.55 14.25 13.40
N GLU A 224 13.13 13.10 12.90
CA GLU A 224 13.70 11.80 13.27
C GLU A 224 14.90 11.45 12.37
N TYR A 225 16.08 11.33 12.98
CA TYR A 225 17.34 11.03 12.32
C TYR A 225 18.11 9.99 13.14
N GLU A 226 18.49 8.87 12.52
CA GLU A 226 19.18 7.75 13.18
C GLU A 226 18.44 7.23 14.44
N GLY A 227 17.10 7.19 14.38
CA GLY A 227 16.24 6.73 15.47
C GLY A 227 16.16 7.68 16.67
N GLN A 228 16.70 8.90 16.54
CA GLN A 228 16.61 9.96 17.55
C GLN A 228 15.87 11.17 16.99
N ARG A 229 15.17 11.88 17.87
CA ARG A 229 14.36 13.05 17.52
C ARG A 229 15.11 14.32 17.87
N TYR A 230 15.16 15.25 16.92
CA TYR A 230 15.85 16.52 17.06
C TYR A 230 14.90 17.66 16.73
N VAL A 231 14.86 18.68 17.58
CA VAL A 231 14.12 19.92 17.29
C VAL A 231 14.99 20.83 16.44
N GLY A 232 14.38 21.51 15.48
CA GLY A 232 15.08 22.44 14.60
C GLY A 232 14.15 23.36 13.82
N ILE A 233 14.74 24.09 12.88
CA ILE A 233 14.01 24.94 11.93
C ILE A 233 14.11 24.31 10.55
N LEU A 234 12.97 24.10 9.89
CA LEU A 234 12.94 23.61 8.52
C LEU A 234 13.48 24.69 7.58
N TYR A 235 14.51 24.37 6.79
CA TYR A 235 15.11 25.32 5.85
C TYR A 235 14.52 25.19 4.44
N GLY A 236 14.19 23.97 4.03
CA GLY A 236 13.63 23.68 2.71
C GLY A 236 13.26 22.22 2.56
N VAL A 237 12.46 21.93 1.55
CA VAL A 237 12.10 20.57 1.14
C VAL A 237 12.43 20.45 -0.34
N ASP A 238 13.24 19.45 -0.68
CA ASP A 238 13.65 19.16 -2.05
C ASP A 238 13.49 17.67 -2.33
N HIS A 239 12.77 17.32 -3.41
CA HIS A 239 12.50 15.93 -3.81
C HIS A 239 12.01 15.00 -2.67
N GLY A 240 11.19 15.49 -1.75
CA GLY A 240 10.69 14.71 -0.60
C GLY A 240 11.69 14.55 0.54
N MET A 241 12.86 15.18 0.46
CA MET A 241 13.85 15.29 1.52
C MET A 241 13.75 16.67 2.18
N ALA A 242 13.63 16.69 3.50
CA ALA A 242 13.62 17.90 4.29
C ALA A 242 15.03 18.23 4.78
N THR A 243 15.43 19.49 4.66
CA THR A 243 16.67 20.02 5.22
C THR A 243 16.34 20.82 6.47
N VAL A 244 16.75 20.33 7.64
CA VAL A 244 16.42 20.89 8.95
C VAL A 244 17.68 21.35 9.65
N ARG A 245 17.68 22.58 10.16
CA ARG A 245 18.72 23.09 11.05
C ARG A 245 18.35 22.70 12.49
N CYS A 246 18.87 21.59 12.97
CA CYS A 246 18.62 21.14 14.34
C CYS A 246 19.29 22.04 15.36
N ASP A 247 18.67 22.26 16.51
CA ASP A 247 19.21 23.09 17.60
C ASP A 247 20.48 22.49 18.21
N ALA A 248 20.60 21.15 18.15
CA ALA A 248 21.76 20.41 18.63
C ALA A 248 22.93 20.36 17.63
N ASP A 249 22.72 20.79 16.38
CA ASP A 249 23.75 20.74 15.35
C ASP A 249 24.77 21.90 15.50
N PRO A 250 26.07 21.64 15.28
CA PRO A 250 27.07 22.72 15.21
C PRO A 250 26.75 23.74 14.11
N PRO A 251 27.21 24.99 14.23
CA PRO A 251 27.03 25.99 13.19
C PRO A 251 27.50 25.51 11.81
N GLY A 252 26.64 25.63 10.79
CA GLY A 252 26.91 25.21 9.42
C GLY A 252 26.62 23.73 9.13
N VAL A 253 26.10 22.96 10.08
CA VAL A 253 25.60 21.60 9.86
C VAL A 253 24.08 21.63 9.69
N MET A 254 23.56 20.87 8.73
CA MET A 254 22.13 20.67 8.53
C MET A 254 21.83 19.18 8.47
N THR A 255 20.73 18.77 9.09
CA THR A 255 20.22 17.42 9.05
C THR A 255 19.32 17.26 7.82
N VAL A 256 19.58 16.26 6.98
CA VAL A 256 18.73 15.92 5.83
C VAL A 256 18.03 14.61 6.13
N ALA A 257 16.70 14.61 6.10
CA ALA A 257 15.88 13.42 6.38
C ALA A 257 14.67 13.38 5.44
N PRO A 258 14.07 12.20 5.20
CA PRO A 258 12.79 12.11 4.49
C PRO A 258 11.74 13.02 5.13
N LEU A 259 10.89 13.68 4.33
CA LEU A 259 9.84 14.56 4.85
C LEU A 259 8.86 13.81 5.78
N SER A 260 8.67 12.50 5.57
CA SER A 260 7.90 11.63 6.46
C SER A 260 8.45 11.53 7.88
N HIS A 261 9.73 11.86 8.10
CA HIS A 261 10.37 11.89 9.42
C HIS A 261 10.30 13.27 10.08
N VAL A 262 9.70 14.26 9.42
CA VAL A 262 9.56 15.61 9.94
C VAL A 262 8.14 15.84 10.41
N ARG A 263 7.99 16.24 11.68
CA ARG A 263 6.72 16.62 12.28
C ARG A 263 6.74 18.06 12.76
N ARG A 264 5.61 18.76 12.65
CA ARG A 264 5.44 20.09 13.26
C ARG A 264 5.43 19.95 14.78
N LEU A 265 6.10 20.87 15.46
CA LEU A 265 5.95 21.00 16.92
C LEU A 265 4.62 21.68 17.22
N SER A 266 3.77 21.04 18.01
CA SER A 266 2.54 21.64 18.52
C SER A 266 2.87 22.92 19.30
N GLU A 267 2.05 23.96 19.16
CA GLU A 267 2.24 25.25 19.84
C GLU A 267 2.40 25.10 21.36
N LEU A 268 1.70 24.12 21.95
CA LEU A 268 1.81 23.79 23.37
C LEU A 268 3.22 23.36 23.80
N ALA A 269 3.99 22.72 22.91
CA ALA A 269 5.37 22.33 23.17
C ALA A 269 6.37 23.49 22.93
N GLN A 270 5.95 24.57 22.25
CA GLN A 270 6.79 25.73 21.98
C GLN A 270 6.92 26.63 23.22
N GLU A 271 5.90 26.70 24.08
CA GLU A 271 5.90 27.56 25.27
C GLU A 271 6.76 27.03 26.41
N GLU A 272 6.83 25.70 26.61
CA GLU A 272 7.64 25.10 27.68
C GLU A 272 9.15 25.32 27.49
N ASN A 273 9.61 25.46 26.24
CA ASN A 273 11.04 25.56 25.94
C ASN A 273 11.60 26.99 26.02
N VAL A 274 10.75 28.02 26.04
CA VAL A 274 11.19 29.43 26.17
C VAL A 274 11.38 29.83 27.64
N THR A 275 10.78 29.11 28.58
CA THR A 275 10.73 29.54 29.99
C THR A 275 11.84 28.94 30.87
N MET A 276 12.62 27.96 30.38
CA MET A 276 13.74 27.37 31.12
C MET A 276 15.11 27.84 30.60
N LEU A 277 15.38 29.14 30.67
CA LEU A 277 16.76 29.63 30.76
C LEU A 277 17.19 29.49 32.23
N PRO A 278 18.01 28.48 32.59
CA PRO A 278 18.58 28.43 33.94
C PRO A 278 19.44 29.68 34.14
N ALA A 279 19.32 30.31 35.31
CA ALA A 279 20.26 31.31 35.76
C ALA A 279 21.70 30.75 35.63
N PRO A 280 22.69 31.57 35.23
CA PRO A 280 24.04 31.10 34.96
C PRO A 280 24.66 30.50 36.22
N ASP A 281 24.61 29.16 36.32
CA ASP A 281 25.27 28.38 37.34
C ASP A 281 26.76 28.30 36.97
N ARG A 282 27.60 28.96 37.77
CA ARG A 282 29.00 29.28 37.39
C ARG A 282 29.98 28.12 37.54
N ASP A 283 29.59 26.97 38.10
CA ASP A 283 30.55 25.96 38.55
C ASP A 283 30.32 24.53 38.03
N ARG A 284 29.62 24.34 36.89
CA ARG A 284 29.38 23.00 36.34
C ARG A 284 30.44 22.56 35.32
N GLU A 285 31.28 21.63 35.76
CA GLU A 285 32.28 20.91 34.98
C GLU A 285 31.61 20.13 33.83
N VAL A 286 31.98 20.47 32.60
CA VAL A 286 31.36 19.95 31.37
C VAL A 286 31.88 18.55 31.06
N VAL A 287 31.08 17.52 31.31
CA VAL A 287 31.32 16.17 30.78
C VAL A 287 30.82 16.14 29.34
N LEU A 288 31.74 16.19 28.38
CA LEU A 288 31.49 16.13 26.93
C LEU A 288 30.87 14.77 26.53
N PRO A 289 29.64 14.72 25.98
CA PRO A 289 29.10 13.51 25.37
C PRO A 289 29.85 13.16 24.08
N LYS A 290 29.95 11.86 23.79
CA LYS A 290 30.63 11.31 22.60
C LYS A 290 30.01 11.85 21.30
N MET A 291 30.72 12.76 20.63
CA MET A 291 30.40 13.27 19.30
C MET A 291 30.35 12.14 18.28
N HIS A 292 29.17 11.86 17.75
CA HIS A 292 29.00 11.03 16.56
C HIS A 292 29.30 11.88 15.33
N ARG A 293 30.10 11.34 14.42
CA ARG A 293 30.73 12.06 13.31
C ARG A 293 29.71 12.26 12.17
N ARG A 294 29.02 13.41 12.16
CA ARG A 294 28.17 13.83 11.02
C ARG A 294 29.04 14.37 9.88
N THR A 295 28.69 13.99 8.66
CA THR A 295 29.38 14.39 7.42
C THR A 295 29.01 15.83 7.07
N LYS A 296 30.02 16.64 6.71
CA LYS A 296 29.79 17.97 6.14
C LYS A 296 29.19 17.79 4.75
N SER A 297 27.98 18.29 4.54
CA SER A 297 27.43 18.44 3.20
C SER A 297 28.29 19.46 2.44
N SER A 298 28.98 19.00 1.39
CA SER A 298 29.67 19.88 0.45
C SER A 298 28.67 20.25 -0.62
N ALA A 299 28.17 21.49 -0.56
CA ALA A 299 27.30 22.03 -1.62
C ALA A 299 28.09 22.10 -2.94
N LEU A 300 27.48 21.56 -4.00
CA LEU A 300 27.79 21.83 -5.41
C LEU A 300 26.73 22.80 -5.95
#